data_AF-A0A0C3PZS3-F1
#
_entry.id   AF-A0A0C3PZS3-F1
#
_cell.length_a   1.000
_cell.length_b   1.000
_cell.length_c   1.000
_cell.angle_alpha   90.00
_cell.angle_beta   90.00
_cell.angle_gamma   90.00
#
_symmetry.space_group_name_H-M   'P 1'
#
loop_
_entity.id
_entity.type
_entity.pdbx_description
1 polymer ?
#
loop_
_entity_poly.entity_id
_entity_poly.type
_entity_poly.pdbx_seq_one_letter_code
_entity_poly.pdbx_strand_id
1 'polypeptide(L)'
;IPNPTPTTPSILRPAVPAKDRLAHWTSSFALSNRSLSIPAADRQRRFDIILSSLDEKTRSNYGAGLIRFHDFCDSRNISESTRMPASDELLATFIASWAGERSDSTLRTWLSGLHFWHTANGALWLEGPQCAAVMKGAKKIVPVTSRRPKRAPVTPNHLVILRQNLVLSNTFDAAVYGVACTAFWGICRLGELVPPSENAFIPSKHVSRACGHKSSTTNNGGAYETFVVPRTKTS
;
A
#
# COMPACT_ATOMS: atom_id res chain seq x y z
N ILE A 1 13.57 15.14 -10.44
CA ILE A 1 12.15 14.80 -10.68
C ILE A 1 11.47 16.11 -11.05
N PRO A 2 10.95 16.31 -12.27
CA PRO A 2 10.15 17.50 -12.53
C PRO A 2 8.92 17.43 -11.63
N ASN A 3 8.60 18.55 -10.97
CA ASN A 3 7.40 18.64 -10.14
C ASN A 3 6.18 18.15 -10.96
N PRO A 4 5.26 17.38 -10.36
CA PRO A 4 4.01 17.06 -11.05
C PRO A 4 3.37 18.38 -11.48
N THR A 5 3.12 18.52 -12.78
CA THR A 5 2.28 19.60 -13.29
C THR A 5 0.98 19.59 -12.48
N PRO A 6 0.52 20.74 -11.98
CA PRO A 6 -0.70 20.80 -11.19
C PRO A 6 -1.83 20.17 -12.02
N THR A 7 -2.46 19.16 -11.45
CA THR A 7 -3.69 18.60 -11.98
C THR A 7 -4.65 19.75 -12.26
N THR A 8 -5.22 19.82 -13.46
CA THR A 8 -6.17 20.88 -13.82
C THR A 8 -7.27 20.91 -12.75
N PRO A 9 -7.58 22.07 -12.14
CA PRO A 9 -8.58 22.15 -11.09
C PRO A 9 -9.91 21.56 -11.60
N SER A 10 -10.36 20.48 -10.98
CA SER A 10 -11.64 19.83 -11.31
C SER A 10 -12.46 19.70 -10.05
N ILE A 11 -13.74 20.04 -10.14
CA ILE A 11 -14.73 19.85 -9.07
C ILE A 11 -14.82 18.37 -8.68
N LEU A 12 -14.53 17.47 -9.63
CA LEU A 12 -14.56 16.02 -9.42
C LEU A 12 -13.33 15.49 -8.67
N ARG A 13 -12.24 16.26 -8.63
CA ARG A 13 -10.94 15.85 -8.08
C ARG A 13 -10.35 16.96 -7.20
N PRO A 14 -10.98 17.27 -6.06
CA PRO A 14 -10.48 18.30 -5.15
C PRO A 14 -9.08 17.97 -4.62
N ALA A 15 -8.33 19.02 -4.27
CA ALA A 15 -6.99 18.87 -3.71
C ALA A 15 -7.05 18.27 -2.29
N VAL A 16 -6.76 16.97 -2.19
CA VAL A 16 -6.74 16.21 -0.93
C VAL A 16 -5.49 15.32 -0.84
N PRO A 17 -5.08 14.91 0.38
CA PRO A 17 -3.99 13.95 0.56
C PRO A 17 -4.22 12.65 -0.21
N ALA A 18 -3.14 11.96 -0.59
CA ALA A 18 -3.23 10.74 -1.42
C ALA A 18 -4.17 9.68 -0.84
N LYS A 19 -4.15 9.49 0.49
CA LYS A 19 -5.04 8.54 1.19
C LYS A 19 -6.53 8.86 1.06
N ASP A 20 -6.87 10.12 0.81
CA ASP A 20 -8.24 10.62 0.82
C ASP A 20 -8.85 10.71 -0.59
N ARG A 21 -8.01 10.65 -1.63
CA ARG A 21 -8.47 10.76 -3.03
C ARG A 21 -9.53 9.72 -3.40
N LEU A 22 -9.37 8.47 -3.00
CA LEU A 22 -10.37 7.43 -3.29
C LEU A 22 -11.75 7.84 -2.77
N ALA A 23 -11.84 8.45 -1.59
CA ALA A 23 -13.10 8.82 -0.95
C ALA A 23 -13.69 10.14 -1.47
N HIS A 24 -12.83 11.11 -1.76
CA HIS A 24 -13.25 12.48 -2.10
C HIS A 24 -13.29 12.76 -3.60
N TRP A 25 -12.66 11.93 -4.43
CA TRP A 25 -12.74 12.06 -5.88
C TRP A 25 -13.93 11.28 -6.43
N THR A 26 -14.57 11.86 -7.43
CA THR A 26 -15.72 11.28 -8.12
C THR A 26 -15.48 11.28 -9.64
N SER A 27 -16.44 10.76 -10.41
CA SER A 27 -16.38 10.73 -11.87
C SER A 27 -17.73 11.07 -12.45
N SER A 28 -17.77 11.50 -13.72
CA SER A 28 -19.03 11.70 -14.44
C SER A 28 -19.89 10.42 -14.43
N PHE A 29 -19.27 9.24 -14.50
CA PHE A 29 -19.95 7.96 -14.37
C PHE A 29 -20.57 7.77 -12.98
N ALA A 30 -19.83 8.03 -11.90
CA ALA A 30 -20.38 7.90 -10.54
C ALA A 30 -21.55 8.86 -10.29
N LEU A 31 -21.50 10.05 -10.89
CA LEU A 31 -22.59 11.03 -10.83
C LEU A 31 -23.82 10.62 -11.63
N SER A 32 -23.63 10.01 -12.81
CA SER A 32 -24.71 9.59 -13.71
C SER A 32 -25.28 8.21 -13.39
N ASN A 33 -24.48 7.29 -12.85
CA ASN A 33 -24.83 5.92 -12.48
C ASN A 33 -25.68 5.84 -11.19
N ARG A 34 -26.57 6.82 -11.00
CA ARG A 34 -27.62 6.78 -9.99
C ARG A 34 -28.69 5.82 -10.47
N SER A 35 -28.42 4.51 -10.36
CA SER A 35 -29.43 3.48 -10.59
C SER A 35 -30.67 3.81 -9.74
N LEU A 36 -31.81 3.97 -10.40
CA LEU A 36 -33.08 4.38 -9.79
C LEU A 36 -33.58 3.37 -8.74
N SER A 37 -33.08 2.14 -8.78
CA SER A 37 -33.54 1.04 -7.92
C SER A 37 -32.90 0.99 -6.54
N ILE A 38 -31.76 1.68 -6.34
CA ILE A 38 -31.03 1.65 -5.05
C ILE A 38 -30.99 3.08 -4.48
N PRO A 39 -31.36 3.31 -3.21
CA PRO A 39 -31.21 4.61 -2.57
C PRO A 39 -29.76 5.12 -2.56
N ALA A 40 -29.58 6.44 -2.57
CA ALA A 40 -28.25 7.04 -2.55
C ALA A 40 -27.45 6.72 -1.28
N ALA A 41 -28.14 6.64 -0.14
CA ALA A 41 -27.54 6.28 1.15
C ALA A 41 -26.92 4.87 1.11
N ASP A 42 -27.62 3.89 0.53
CA ASP A 42 -27.11 2.51 0.42
C ASP A 42 -25.92 2.41 -0.52
N ARG A 43 -25.91 3.19 -1.61
CA ARG A 43 -24.74 3.28 -2.50
C ARG A 43 -23.52 3.85 -1.79
N GLN A 44 -23.71 4.93 -1.02
CA GLN A 44 -22.63 5.53 -0.24
C GLN A 44 -22.14 4.55 0.82
N ARG A 45 -23.06 3.90 1.54
CA ARG A 45 -22.71 2.91 2.56
C ARG A 45 -21.90 1.75 1.97
N ARG A 46 -22.31 1.24 0.80
CA ARG A 46 -21.56 0.20 0.07
C ARG A 46 -20.15 0.70 -0.29
N PHE A 47 -20.03 1.91 -0.80
CA PHE A 47 -18.74 2.53 -1.12
C PHE A 47 -17.84 2.61 0.13
N ASP A 48 -18.38 3.08 1.25
CA ASP A 48 -17.64 3.24 2.50
C ASP A 48 -17.15 1.89 3.05
N ILE A 49 -17.99 0.84 2.96
CA ILE A 49 -17.62 -0.52 3.34
C ILE A 49 -16.51 -1.05 2.43
N ILE A 50 -16.61 -0.88 1.11
CA ILE A 50 -15.55 -1.27 0.18
C ILE A 50 -14.26 -0.52 0.52
N LEU A 51 -14.32 0.80 0.75
CA LEU A 51 -13.17 1.61 1.12
C LEU A 51 -12.53 1.16 2.44
N SER A 52 -13.33 0.72 3.41
CA SER A 52 -12.85 0.22 4.71
C SER A 52 -12.00 -1.06 4.60
N SER A 53 -12.07 -1.78 3.48
CA SER A 53 -11.21 -2.94 3.21
C SER A 53 -9.72 -2.58 3.01
N LEU A 54 -9.40 -1.30 2.80
CA LEU A 54 -8.05 -0.83 2.57
C LEU A 54 -7.46 -0.17 3.82
N ASP A 55 -6.23 -0.56 4.17
CA ASP A 55 -5.43 0.20 5.13
C ASP A 55 -4.99 1.56 4.56
N GLU A 56 -4.60 2.49 5.44
CA GLU A 56 -4.22 3.86 5.06
C GLU A 56 -3.05 3.93 4.07
N LYS A 57 -2.09 3.01 4.18
CA LYS A 57 -0.95 2.95 3.25
C LYS A 57 -1.42 2.46 1.88
N THR A 58 -2.31 1.48 1.84
CA THR A 58 -2.90 1.01 0.58
C THR A 58 -3.75 2.10 -0.07
N ARG A 59 -4.58 2.82 0.71
CA ARG A 59 -5.32 4.00 0.24
C ARG A 59 -4.39 5.07 -0.35
N SER A 60 -3.27 5.35 0.31
CA SER A 60 -2.26 6.30 -0.17
C SER A 60 -1.65 5.87 -1.51
N ASN A 61 -1.27 4.59 -1.62
CA ASN A 61 -0.69 4.03 -2.84
C ASN A 61 -1.67 4.05 -4.01
N TYR A 62 -2.92 3.67 -3.76
CA TYR A 62 -3.97 3.68 -4.77
C TYR A 62 -4.33 5.11 -5.19
N GLY A 63 -4.48 6.03 -4.25
CA GLY A 63 -4.71 7.45 -4.55
C GLY A 63 -3.52 8.11 -5.27
N ALA A 64 -2.30 7.62 -5.10
CA ALA A 64 -1.16 8.02 -5.93
C ALA A 64 -1.28 7.48 -7.37
N GLY A 65 -1.87 6.31 -7.58
CA GLY A 65 -2.19 5.80 -8.91
C GLY A 65 -3.29 6.62 -9.61
N LEU A 66 -4.36 6.95 -8.87
CA LEU A 66 -5.46 7.77 -9.40
C LEU A 66 -4.98 9.11 -9.94
N ILE A 67 -4.16 9.86 -9.17
CA ILE A 67 -3.66 11.15 -9.65
C ILE A 67 -2.82 10.99 -10.91
N ARG A 68 -1.96 9.95 -11.00
CA ARG A 68 -1.10 9.74 -12.17
C ARG A 68 -1.90 9.40 -13.42
N PHE A 69 -2.95 8.62 -13.27
CA PHE A 69 -3.87 8.31 -14.36
C PHE A 69 -4.60 9.57 -14.85
N HIS A 70 -5.11 10.37 -13.92
CA HIS A 70 -5.83 11.58 -14.27
C HIS A 70 -4.92 12.67 -14.84
N ASP A 71 -3.70 12.86 -14.31
CA ASP A 71 -2.69 13.76 -14.86
C ASP A 71 -2.32 13.33 -16.30
N PHE A 72 -2.15 12.02 -16.53
CA PHE A 72 -1.94 11.48 -17.87
C PHE A 72 -3.11 11.82 -18.80
N CYS A 73 -4.35 11.60 -18.36
CA CYS A 73 -5.54 11.92 -19.15
C CYS A 73 -5.67 13.42 -19.44
N ASP A 74 -5.42 14.27 -18.43
CA ASP A 74 -5.43 15.73 -18.57
C ASP A 74 -4.37 16.18 -19.59
N SER A 75 -3.15 15.64 -19.52
CA SER A 75 -2.06 15.97 -20.46
C SER A 75 -2.34 15.56 -21.92
N ARG A 76 -3.30 14.65 -22.14
CA ARG A 76 -3.70 14.15 -23.47
C ARG A 76 -5.09 14.61 -23.89
N ASN A 77 -5.70 15.55 -23.15
CA ASN A 77 -7.05 16.05 -23.40
C ASN A 77 -8.11 14.94 -23.49
N ILE A 78 -7.93 13.85 -22.72
CA ILE A 78 -8.90 12.75 -22.66
C ILE A 78 -10.06 13.20 -21.80
N SER A 79 -11.27 13.19 -22.35
CA SER A 79 -12.48 13.64 -21.65
C SER A 79 -12.70 12.93 -20.32
N GLU A 80 -13.16 13.65 -19.29
CA GLU A 80 -13.45 13.06 -17.98
C GLU A 80 -14.56 12.01 -18.03
N SER A 81 -15.48 12.12 -18.99
CA SER A 81 -16.55 11.15 -19.24
C SER A 81 -16.07 9.79 -19.76
N THR A 82 -14.87 9.71 -20.34
CA THR A 82 -14.31 8.46 -20.90
C THR A 82 -13.29 7.78 -19.97
N ARG A 83 -13.07 8.35 -18.78
CA ARG A 83 -12.09 7.84 -17.79
C ARG A 83 -12.68 6.76 -16.87
N MET A 84 -14.00 6.58 -16.88
CA MET A 84 -14.70 5.53 -16.16
C MET A 84 -15.99 5.14 -16.90
N PRO A 85 -16.19 3.86 -17.26
CA PRO A 85 -15.19 2.80 -17.22
C PRO A 85 -14.03 3.09 -18.20
N ALA A 86 -12.78 2.99 -17.72
CA ALA A 86 -11.60 3.13 -18.57
C ALA A 86 -11.48 1.91 -19.49
N SER A 87 -11.31 2.13 -20.80
CA SER A 87 -11.12 1.05 -21.77
C SER A 87 -9.76 0.34 -21.62
N ASP A 88 -9.65 -0.88 -22.14
CA ASP A 88 -8.37 -1.61 -22.18
C ASP A 88 -7.27 -0.77 -22.86
N GLU A 89 -7.60 -0.12 -23.99
CA GLU A 89 -6.68 0.75 -24.72
C GLU A 89 -6.22 1.95 -23.88
N LEU A 90 -7.13 2.58 -23.13
CA LEU A 90 -6.79 3.72 -22.27
C LEU A 90 -5.86 3.28 -21.13
N LEU A 91 -6.17 2.16 -20.48
CA LEU A 91 -5.34 1.58 -19.43
C LEU A 91 -3.97 1.17 -19.97
N ALA A 92 -3.93 0.49 -21.11
CA ALA A 92 -2.69 0.07 -21.78
C ALA A 92 -1.81 1.27 -22.16
N THR A 93 -2.40 2.31 -22.76
CA THR A 93 -1.69 3.53 -23.15
C THR A 93 -1.14 4.29 -21.93
N PHE A 94 -1.93 4.37 -20.85
CA PHE A 94 -1.48 4.92 -19.58
C PHE A 94 -0.25 4.18 -19.07
N ILE A 95 -0.30 2.85 -18.96
CA ILE A 95 0.85 2.05 -18.50
C ILE A 95 2.06 2.22 -19.42
N ALA A 96 1.85 2.21 -20.74
CA ALA A 96 2.91 2.38 -21.73
C ALA A 96 3.65 3.72 -21.54
N SER A 97 2.94 4.80 -21.21
CA SER A 97 3.53 6.13 -20.99
C SER A 97 4.52 6.20 -19.82
N TRP A 98 4.44 5.27 -18.88
CA TRP A 98 5.31 5.20 -17.70
C TRP A 98 6.29 4.01 -17.73
N ALA A 99 6.25 3.23 -18.81
CA ALA A 99 7.08 2.05 -18.96
C ALA A 99 8.55 2.47 -19.03
N GLY A 100 9.42 1.79 -18.27
CA GLY A 100 10.85 2.12 -18.17
C GLY A 100 11.17 3.23 -17.17
N GLU A 101 10.23 4.16 -16.91
CA GLU A 101 10.38 5.18 -15.87
C GLU A 101 9.98 4.69 -14.48
N ARG A 102 9.02 3.77 -14.42
CA ARG A 102 8.50 3.19 -13.17
C ARG A 102 8.68 1.69 -13.16
N SER A 103 8.83 1.13 -11.95
CA SER A 103 8.93 -0.32 -11.79
C SER A 103 7.60 -1.00 -12.11
N ASP A 104 7.66 -2.24 -12.58
CA ASP A 104 6.49 -3.11 -12.79
C ASP A 104 5.59 -3.16 -11.54
N SER A 105 6.19 -3.21 -10.34
CA SER A 105 5.45 -3.20 -9.07
C SER A 105 4.65 -1.90 -8.85
N THR A 106 5.19 -0.74 -9.23
CA THR A 106 4.50 0.54 -9.13
C THR A 106 3.34 0.63 -10.12
N LEU A 107 3.58 0.23 -11.37
CA LEU A 107 2.55 0.21 -12.42
C LEU A 107 1.38 -0.69 -12.05
N ARG A 108 1.66 -1.91 -11.52
CA ARG A 108 0.63 -2.80 -10.98
C ARG A 108 -0.17 -2.17 -9.85
N THR A 109 0.53 -1.50 -8.93
CA THR A 109 -0.12 -0.85 -7.79
C THR A 109 -1.07 0.26 -8.25
N TRP A 110 -0.69 1.04 -9.25
CA TRP A 110 -1.56 2.06 -9.83
C TRP A 110 -2.78 1.45 -10.50
N LEU A 111 -2.58 0.38 -11.29
CA LEU A 111 -3.68 -0.34 -11.94
C LEU A 111 -4.64 -0.95 -10.93
N SER A 112 -4.15 -1.56 -9.85
CA SER A 112 -4.98 -2.05 -8.75
C SER A 112 -5.79 -0.94 -8.08
N GLY A 113 -5.21 0.26 -7.93
CA GLY A 113 -5.93 1.42 -7.41
C GLY A 113 -7.06 1.89 -8.33
N LEU A 114 -6.81 1.90 -9.65
CA LEU A 114 -7.84 2.19 -10.64
C LEU A 114 -8.95 1.15 -10.64
N HIS A 115 -8.59 -0.13 -10.62
CA HIS A 115 -9.55 -1.23 -10.55
C HIS A 115 -10.42 -1.11 -9.30
N PHE A 116 -9.80 -0.94 -8.13
CA PHE A 116 -10.53 -0.74 -6.88
C PHE A 116 -11.52 0.43 -6.97
N TRP A 117 -11.09 1.57 -7.51
CA TRP A 117 -11.95 2.73 -7.64
C TRP A 117 -13.11 2.51 -8.63
N HIS A 118 -12.90 1.77 -9.72
CA HIS A 118 -13.97 1.35 -10.63
C HIS A 118 -14.98 0.44 -9.91
N THR A 119 -14.50 -0.59 -9.20
CA THR A 119 -15.34 -1.51 -8.43
C THR A 119 -16.17 -0.77 -7.38
N ALA A 120 -15.55 0.14 -6.62
CA ALA A 120 -16.23 0.93 -5.59
C ALA A 120 -17.35 1.81 -6.17
N ASN A 121 -17.13 2.38 -7.35
CA ASN A 121 -18.14 3.18 -8.08
C ASN A 121 -19.13 2.33 -8.90
N GLY A 122 -19.00 1.00 -8.90
CA GLY A 122 -19.85 0.10 -9.68
C GLY A 122 -19.64 0.19 -11.19
N ALA A 123 -18.47 0.67 -11.64
CA ALA A 123 -18.08 0.69 -13.04
C ALA A 123 -17.51 -0.67 -13.46
N LEU A 124 -17.73 -1.04 -14.72
CA LEU A 124 -17.12 -2.23 -15.31
C LEU A 124 -15.60 -2.05 -15.38
N TRP A 125 -14.85 -3.10 -15.03
CA TRP A 125 -13.41 -3.16 -15.21
C TRP A 125 -13.10 -3.79 -16.57
N LEU A 126 -12.46 -3.03 -17.46
CA LEU A 126 -12.21 -3.43 -18.86
C LEU A 126 -10.72 -3.69 -19.15
N GLU A 127 -9.93 -4.09 -18.14
CA GLU A 127 -8.58 -4.57 -18.40
C GLU A 127 -8.61 -5.81 -19.30
N GLY A 128 -7.86 -5.77 -20.39
CA GLY A 128 -7.87 -6.78 -21.43
C GLY A 128 -6.48 -7.12 -21.96
N PRO A 129 -6.41 -7.77 -23.14
CA PRO A 129 -5.15 -8.26 -23.72
C PRO A 129 -4.11 -7.16 -23.96
N GLN A 130 -4.53 -5.92 -24.26
CA GLN A 130 -3.57 -4.83 -24.50
C GLN A 130 -2.86 -4.45 -23.21
N CYS A 131 -3.61 -4.24 -22.12
CA CYS A 131 -3.01 -3.92 -20.83
C CYS A 131 -2.05 -5.03 -20.35
N ALA A 132 -2.46 -6.29 -20.50
CA ALA A 132 -1.60 -7.43 -20.17
C ALA A 132 -0.31 -7.48 -20.99
N ALA A 133 -0.39 -7.25 -22.31
CA ALA A 133 0.76 -7.21 -23.20
C ALA A 133 1.71 -6.06 -22.86
N VAL A 134 1.17 -4.86 -22.62
CA VAL A 134 1.95 -3.68 -22.21
C VAL A 134 2.63 -3.91 -20.87
N MET A 135 1.94 -4.46 -19.87
CA MET A 135 2.55 -4.80 -18.57
C MET A 135 3.73 -5.79 -18.74
N LYS A 136 3.59 -6.79 -19.62
CA LYS A 136 4.68 -7.72 -19.94
C LYS A 136 5.85 -7.02 -20.63
N GLY A 137 5.56 -6.10 -21.55
CA GLY A 137 6.56 -5.26 -22.22
C GLY A 137 7.29 -4.33 -21.24
N ALA A 138 6.54 -3.61 -20.40
CA ALA A 138 7.06 -2.71 -19.39
C ALA A 138 8.08 -3.40 -18.49
N LYS A 139 7.78 -4.61 -18.00
CA LYS A 139 8.70 -5.41 -17.18
C LYS A 139 10.02 -5.74 -17.90
N LYS A 140 10.01 -5.91 -19.21
CA LYS A 140 11.21 -6.23 -20.01
C LYS A 140 12.10 -5.02 -20.23
N ILE A 141 11.52 -3.84 -20.43
CA ILE A 141 12.30 -2.62 -20.70
C ILE A 141 12.92 -2.00 -19.44
N VAL A 142 12.43 -2.36 -18.25
CA VAL A 142 13.06 -1.95 -16.98
C VAL A 142 14.52 -2.44 -16.96
N PRO A 143 15.51 -1.53 -16.91
CA PRO A 143 16.92 -1.90 -16.99
C PRO A 143 17.34 -2.76 -15.79
N VAL A 144 18.31 -3.65 -16.00
CA VAL A 144 18.82 -4.51 -14.92
C VAL A 144 19.40 -3.67 -13.77
N THR A 145 19.98 -2.50 -14.09
CA THR A 145 20.54 -1.56 -13.12
C THR A 145 19.51 -0.99 -12.14
N SER A 146 18.22 -0.96 -12.49
CA SER A 146 17.18 -0.50 -11.57
C SER A 146 16.64 -1.59 -10.65
N ARG A 147 17.11 -2.84 -10.82
CA ARG A 147 16.74 -3.97 -9.95
C ARG A 147 17.72 -4.05 -8.79
N ARG A 148 17.20 -3.98 -7.57
CA ARG A 148 18.02 -4.21 -6.37
C ARG A 148 18.34 -5.70 -6.25
N PRO A 149 19.59 -6.08 -5.90
CA PRO A 149 19.90 -7.46 -5.59
C PRO A 149 19.06 -7.92 -4.40
N LYS A 150 18.83 -9.23 -4.31
CA LYS A 150 18.21 -9.81 -3.11
C LYS A 150 19.08 -9.45 -1.90
N ARG A 151 18.44 -9.00 -0.82
CA ARG A 151 19.15 -8.72 0.43
C ARG A 151 19.63 -10.06 1.02
N ALA A 152 20.86 -10.08 1.52
CA ALA A 152 21.36 -11.22 2.28
C ALA A 152 20.47 -11.47 3.51
N PRO A 153 20.28 -12.73 3.93
CA PRO A 153 19.52 -13.03 5.13
C PRO A 153 20.20 -12.45 6.36
N VAL A 154 19.41 -12.07 7.36
CA VAL A 154 19.93 -11.83 8.70
C VAL A 154 20.39 -13.18 9.26
N THR A 155 21.54 -13.22 9.94
CA THR A 155 22.11 -14.45 10.51
C THR A 155 22.25 -14.30 12.03
N PRO A 156 22.37 -15.42 12.79
CA PRO A 156 22.65 -15.34 14.23
C PRO A 156 23.93 -14.55 14.54
N ASN A 157 24.93 -14.59 13.66
CA ASN A 157 26.16 -13.80 13.82
C ASN A 157 25.89 -12.29 13.81
N HIS A 158 24.91 -11.82 13.03
CA HIS A 158 24.50 -10.41 13.07
C HIS A 158 23.92 -10.03 14.44
N LEU A 159 23.19 -10.93 15.11
CA LEU A 159 22.69 -10.68 16.47
C LEU A 159 23.83 -10.66 17.49
N VAL A 160 24.83 -11.53 17.36
CA VAL A 160 26.02 -11.53 18.22
C VAL A 160 26.79 -10.22 18.08
N ILE A 161 27.04 -9.78 16.85
CA ILE A 161 27.72 -8.50 16.57
C ILE A 161 26.90 -7.33 17.13
N LEU A 162 25.58 -7.33 16.90
CA LEU A 162 24.69 -6.30 17.44
C LEU A 162 24.78 -6.24 18.97
N ARG A 163 24.72 -7.40 19.65
CA ARG A 163 24.82 -7.50 21.11
C ARG A 163 26.13 -6.97 21.67
N GLN A 164 27.25 -7.22 20.98
CA GLN A 164 28.59 -6.80 21.40
C GLN A 164 28.77 -5.28 21.34
N ASN A 165 28.00 -4.60 20.50
CA ASN A 165 28.10 -3.16 20.27
C ASN A 165 26.98 -2.36 20.97
N LEU A 166 26.14 -3.01 21.78
CA LEU A 166 25.05 -2.37 22.53
C LEU A 166 25.31 -2.42 24.04
N VAL A 167 24.96 -1.34 24.74
CA VAL A 167 25.09 -1.21 26.19
C VAL A 167 23.75 -1.57 26.84
N LEU A 168 23.58 -2.82 27.29
CA LEU A 168 22.28 -3.29 27.81
C LEU A 168 21.82 -2.64 29.14
N SER A 169 22.66 -1.85 29.80
CA SER A 169 22.20 -1.00 30.92
C SER A 169 21.45 0.24 30.43
N ASN A 170 21.59 0.61 29.15
CA ASN A 170 20.75 1.61 28.49
C ASN A 170 19.44 0.97 28.03
N THR A 171 18.32 1.59 28.40
CA THR A 171 16.97 1.09 28.08
C THR A 171 16.67 1.06 26.59
N PHE A 172 17.19 2.01 25.81
CA PHE A 172 17.05 2.05 24.35
C PHE A 172 17.80 0.89 23.70
N ASP A 173 19.07 0.70 24.03
CA ASP A 173 19.90 -0.39 23.50
C ASP A 173 19.34 -1.77 23.86
N ALA A 174 18.86 -1.93 25.10
CA ALA A 174 18.16 -3.14 25.53
C ALA A 174 16.89 -3.40 24.71
N ALA A 175 16.10 -2.37 24.42
CA ALA A 175 14.91 -2.48 23.58
C ALA A 175 15.26 -2.83 22.12
N VAL A 176 16.30 -2.21 21.55
CA VAL A 176 16.80 -2.52 20.20
C VAL A 176 17.21 -3.99 20.10
N TYR A 177 17.98 -4.47 21.07
CA TYR A 177 18.41 -5.87 21.08
C TYR A 177 17.23 -6.84 21.27
N GLY A 178 16.31 -6.52 22.18
CA GLY A 178 15.09 -7.29 22.40
C GLY A 178 14.26 -7.43 21.12
N VAL A 179 13.96 -6.30 20.46
CA VAL A 179 13.22 -6.29 19.18
C VAL A 179 13.94 -7.08 18.10
N ALA A 180 15.27 -6.97 17.99
CA ALA A 180 16.05 -7.70 17.00
C ALA A 180 15.97 -9.22 17.20
N CYS A 181 16.15 -9.68 18.44
CA CYS A 181 16.00 -11.09 18.81
C CYS A 181 14.58 -11.59 18.52
N THR A 182 13.58 -10.83 18.95
CA THR A 182 12.17 -11.16 18.73
C THR A 182 11.82 -11.26 17.25
N ALA A 183 12.25 -10.29 16.43
CA ALA A 183 12.01 -10.30 14.99
C ALA A 183 12.69 -11.50 14.31
N PHE A 184 13.92 -11.82 14.72
CA PHE A 184 14.70 -12.90 14.15
C PHE A 184 14.13 -14.28 14.49
N TRP A 185 13.93 -14.57 15.78
CA TRP A 185 13.48 -15.88 16.25
C TRP A 185 11.98 -16.11 16.07
N GLY A 186 11.18 -15.05 16.21
CA GLY A 186 9.73 -15.10 15.98
C GLY A 186 9.32 -14.93 14.52
N ILE A 187 10.27 -14.67 13.62
CA ILE A 187 10.02 -14.38 12.19
C ILE A 187 9.01 -13.22 12.04
N CYS A 188 9.02 -12.29 13.00
CA CYS A 188 8.09 -11.17 13.04
C CYS A 188 8.55 -10.06 12.09
N ARG A 189 7.59 -9.32 11.53
CA ARG A 189 7.93 -8.10 10.79
C ARG A 189 8.22 -6.99 11.80
N LEU A 190 9.19 -6.12 11.50
CA LEU A 190 9.45 -4.96 12.36
C LEU A 190 8.21 -4.08 12.57
N GLY A 191 7.39 -3.89 11.53
CA GLY A 191 6.13 -3.13 11.65
C GLY A 191 5.07 -3.75 12.57
N GLU A 192 5.28 -4.98 13.06
CA GLU A 192 4.43 -5.62 14.09
C GLU A 192 4.98 -5.37 15.50
N LEU A 193 6.28 -5.06 15.62
CA LEU A 193 6.99 -4.93 16.91
C LEU A 193 7.28 -3.48 17.30
N VAL A 194 7.44 -2.58 16.32
CA VAL A 194 7.80 -1.18 16.57
C VAL A 194 6.75 -0.22 16.00
N PRO A 195 6.47 0.91 16.69
CA PRO A 195 5.64 1.95 16.13
C PRO A 195 6.32 2.59 14.91
N PRO A 196 5.55 3.18 13.97
CA PRO A 196 6.11 3.74 12.74
C PRO A 196 6.91 5.03 12.97
N SER A 197 6.69 5.72 14.09
CA SER A 197 7.47 6.86 14.55
C SER A 197 7.31 7.02 16.07
N GLU A 198 8.16 7.85 16.67
CA GLU A 198 8.19 8.13 18.11
C GLU A 198 6.82 8.53 18.68
N ASN A 199 6.08 9.38 17.95
CA ASN A 199 4.79 9.93 18.37
C ASN A 199 3.58 9.16 17.83
N ALA A 200 3.78 8.00 17.22
CA ALA A 200 2.70 7.21 16.60
C ALA A 200 2.35 5.95 17.41
N PHE A 201 2.67 5.90 18.71
CA PHE A 201 2.32 4.77 19.56
C PHE A 201 0.79 4.70 19.79
N ILE A 202 0.22 3.51 19.65
CA ILE A 202 -1.22 3.25 19.84
C ILE A 202 -1.33 1.94 20.63
N PRO A 203 -1.80 1.97 21.89
CA PRO A 203 -1.82 0.78 22.76
C PRO A 203 -2.53 -0.43 22.16
N SER A 204 -3.60 -0.21 21.38
CA SER A 204 -4.36 -1.30 20.74
C SER A 204 -3.70 -1.88 19.48
N LYS A 205 -2.63 -1.26 18.96
CA LYS A 205 -1.97 -1.68 17.71
C LYS A 205 -0.50 -2.05 17.89
N HIS A 206 0.16 -1.52 18.91
CA HIS A 206 1.61 -1.63 19.08
C HIS A 206 1.98 -2.37 20.36
N VAL A 207 3.03 -3.20 20.26
CA VAL A 207 3.58 -3.95 21.39
C VAL A 207 4.09 -2.98 22.46
N SER A 208 3.82 -3.31 23.72
CA SER A 208 4.30 -2.58 24.88
C SER A 208 4.62 -3.53 26.03
N ARG A 209 5.20 -3.00 27.11
CA ARG A 209 5.46 -3.77 28.34
C ARG A 209 4.19 -4.35 28.99
N ALA A 210 3.03 -3.79 28.67
CA ALA A 210 1.74 -4.29 29.16
C ALA A 210 1.20 -5.48 28.34
N CYS A 211 1.82 -5.81 27.21
CA CYS A 211 1.45 -7.00 26.44
C CYS A 211 1.78 -8.26 27.24
N GLY A 212 0.87 -9.24 27.20
CA GLY A 212 1.05 -10.51 27.88
C GLY A 212 2.31 -11.21 27.38
N HIS A 213 3.15 -11.66 28.32
CA HIS A 213 4.32 -12.48 28.06
C HIS A 213 4.31 -13.71 28.97
N LYS A 214 4.90 -14.81 28.51
CA LYS A 214 5.00 -16.08 29.23
C LYS A 214 6.33 -16.75 28.93
N SER A 215 7.07 -17.06 29.99
CA SER A 215 8.23 -17.95 29.96
C SER A 215 7.75 -19.39 30.05
N SER A 216 8.34 -20.28 29.25
CA SER A 216 8.05 -21.71 29.30
C SER A 216 9.26 -22.52 28.83
N THR A 217 9.17 -23.84 28.95
CA THR A 217 10.24 -24.77 28.62
C THR A 217 9.71 -25.81 27.67
N THR A 218 10.47 -26.10 26.63
CA THR A 218 10.18 -27.20 25.70
C THR A 218 10.38 -28.55 26.40
N ASN A 219 9.82 -29.62 25.84
CA ASN A 219 10.00 -30.99 26.37
C ASN A 219 11.48 -31.42 26.43
N ASN A 220 12.34 -30.79 25.62
CA ASN A 220 13.78 -31.05 25.58
C ASN A 220 14.59 -30.13 26.51
N GLY A 221 13.93 -29.37 27.40
CA GLY A 221 14.60 -28.50 28.38
C GLY A 221 15.02 -27.12 27.86
N GLY A 222 14.78 -26.80 26.59
CA GLY A 222 15.06 -25.47 26.04
C GLY A 222 14.04 -24.43 26.51
N ALA A 223 14.50 -23.34 27.13
CA ALA A 223 13.65 -22.24 27.56
C ALA A 223 13.22 -21.37 26.36
N TYR A 224 11.97 -20.90 26.38
CA TYR A 224 11.44 -19.97 25.38
C TYR A 224 10.50 -18.95 26.01
N GLU A 225 10.35 -17.82 25.33
CA GLU A 225 9.46 -16.72 25.70
C GLU A 225 8.38 -16.57 24.64
N THR A 226 7.13 -16.40 25.06
CA THR A 226 6.00 -16.06 24.20
C THR A 226 5.49 -14.68 24.59
N PHE A 227 5.20 -13.82 23.63
CA PHE A 227 4.58 -12.52 23.89
C PHE A 227 3.45 -12.27 22.88
N VAL A 228 2.43 -11.55 23.31
CA VAL A 228 1.25 -11.27 22.48
C VAL A 228 1.48 -10.00 21.66
N VAL A 229 1.41 -10.13 20.34
CA VAL A 229 1.40 -8.98 19.41
C VAL A 229 -0.05 -8.53 19.21
N PRO A 230 -0.40 -7.26 19.52
CA PRO A 230 -1.79 -6.78 19.40
C PRO A 230 -2.36 -6.84 17.99
N ARG A 231 -1.49 -6.72 16.98
CA ARG A 231 -1.89 -6.76 15.58
C ARG A 231 -0.79 -7.36 14.71
N THR A 232 -1.11 -8.44 14.03
CA THR A 232 -0.29 -8.98 12.94
C THR A 232 -0.84 -8.47 11.60
N LYS A 233 -0.03 -8.50 10.54
CA LYS A 233 -0.44 -8.03 9.21
C LYS A 233 -1.51 -8.92 8.53
N THR A 234 -1.96 -9.99 9.17
CA THR A 234 -3.01 -10.87 8.64
C THR A 234 -4.40 -10.30 8.95
N SER A 235 -5.04 -9.82 7.87
CA SER A 235 -6.47 -9.53 7.65
C SER A 235 -7.27 -8.95 8.81
#